data_AF-A0A433PTA3-F1
#
_entry.id   AF-A0A433PTA3-F1
#
_cell.length_a   1.000
_cell.length_b   1.000
_cell.length_c   1.000
_cell.angle_alpha   90.00
_cell.angle_beta   90.00
_cell.angle_gamma   90.00
#
_symmetry.space_group_name_H-M   'P 1'
#
loop_
_entity.id
_entity.type
_entity.pdbx_description
1 polymer ?
#
loop_
_entity_poly.entity_id
_entity_poly.type
_entity_poly.pdbx_seq_one_letter_code
_entity_poly.pdbx_strand_id
1 'polypeptide(L)'
;MVCSCLERGLSCHQRLTPILVDGPSKAKSRRRAMTNAIFLDPSQVRYTQENIFDKFTNNIPIKDTLHDILHGFLDADDLPPIRVWLHEGEWYSLDNRRLWVLRRAGVECILMENGMNRPTLYTEFSQKNRNSRQGLEVNIVPKYAGLCLGALSAALD
;
A
#
# COMPACT_ATOMS: atom_id res chain seq x y z
N MET A 1 10.10 -9.51 -23.72
CA MET A 1 11.05 -8.47 -23.29
C MET A 1 11.26 -8.65 -21.80
N VAL A 2 12.46 -9.07 -21.42
CA VAL A 2 12.79 -9.50 -20.07
C VAL A 2 13.20 -8.26 -19.27
N CYS A 3 12.57 -8.04 -18.12
CA CYS A 3 12.90 -6.97 -17.20
C CYS A 3 14.37 -7.12 -16.77
N SER A 4 15.20 -6.11 -17.03
CA SER A 4 16.67 -6.16 -16.90
C SER A 4 17.17 -6.05 -15.44
N CYS A 5 16.48 -6.69 -14.49
CA CYS A 5 16.87 -6.68 -13.07
C CYS A 5 17.54 -7.98 -12.59
N LEU A 6 17.69 -9.01 -13.43
CA LEU A 6 18.07 -10.36 -12.95
C LEU A 6 19.59 -10.68 -12.92
N GLU A 7 20.51 -9.77 -13.23
CA GLU A 7 21.93 -10.16 -13.36
C GLU A 7 22.89 -9.70 -12.27
N ARG A 8 22.43 -9.09 -11.17
CA ARG A 8 23.34 -8.73 -10.07
C ARG A 8 22.67 -9.06 -8.76
N GLY A 9 23.08 -10.18 -8.14
CA GLY A 9 22.67 -10.61 -6.80
C GLY A 9 22.96 -9.57 -5.72
N LEU A 10 22.20 -8.49 -5.73
CA LEU A 10 22.23 -7.40 -4.78
C LEU A 10 20.96 -7.52 -3.97
N SER A 11 21.12 -7.89 -2.70
CA SER A 11 20.03 -7.80 -1.74
C SER A 11 19.53 -6.36 -1.67
N CYS A 12 18.23 -6.21 -1.39
CA CYS A 12 17.45 -4.97 -1.28
C CYS A 12 18.13 -3.81 -0.52
N HIS A 13 19.21 -4.05 0.24
CA HIS A 13 19.89 -3.08 1.09
C HIS A 13 20.79 -2.03 0.40
N GLN A 14 21.03 -2.08 -0.91
CA GLN A 14 21.97 -1.14 -1.56
C GLN A 14 21.36 -0.40 -2.74
N ARG A 15 20.49 0.58 -2.45
CA ARG A 15 20.13 1.62 -3.43
C ARG A 15 19.98 2.99 -2.76
N LEU A 16 21.05 3.43 -2.11
CA LEU A 16 21.20 4.81 -1.64
C LEU A 16 21.88 5.65 -2.72
N THR A 17 21.12 6.08 -3.72
CA THR A 17 21.51 7.26 -4.52
C THR A 17 20.42 8.30 -4.37
N PRO A 18 20.71 9.49 -3.80
CA PRO A 18 19.73 10.55 -3.69
C PRO A 18 19.41 11.07 -5.10
N ILE A 19 18.16 10.89 -5.54
CA ILE A 19 17.65 11.53 -6.74
C ILE A 19 17.56 13.03 -6.45
N LEU A 20 18.52 13.80 -6.97
CA LEU A 20 18.47 15.26 -6.99
C LEU A 20 17.38 15.69 -7.97
N VAL A 21 16.24 16.12 -7.44
CA VAL A 21 15.15 16.77 -8.19
C VAL A 21 15.05 18.22 -7.75
N ASP A 22 15.54 19.11 -8.61
CA ASP A 22 15.56 20.55 -8.41
C ASP A 22 14.13 21.13 -8.37
N GLY A 23 13.80 21.82 -7.28
CA GLY A 23 12.53 22.54 -7.15
C GLY A 23 12.27 23.05 -5.72
N PRO A 24 12.17 24.37 -5.49
CA PRO A 24 12.23 24.95 -4.13
C PRO A 24 10.95 24.76 -3.29
N SER A 25 9.83 24.33 -3.89
CA SER A 25 8.53 24.21 -3.20
C SER A 25 8.23 22.80 -2.67
N LYS A 26 8.66 21.73 -3.36
CA LYS A 26 8.41 20.32 -2.94
C LYS A 26 9.50 19.74 -2.03
N ALA A 27 10.64 20.41 -1.90
CA ALA A 27 11.82 19.93 -1.16
C ALA A 27 11.60 19.77 0.35
N LYS A 28 10.87 20.68 1.02
CA LYS A 28 10.60 20.58 2.47
C LYS A 28 9.67 19.40 2.82
N SER A 29 8.67 19.13 1.98
CA SER A 29 7.71 18.04 2.16
C SER A 29 8.37 16.67 1.88
N ARG A 30 9.20 16.58 0.82
CA ARG A 30 9.99 15.37 0.50
C ARG A 30 11.09 15.09 1.53
N ARG A 31 11.76 16.11 2.08
CA ARG A 31 12.80 15.93 3.12
C ARG A 31 12.23 15.35 4.41
N ARG A 32 10.98 15.70 4.76
CA ARG A 32 10.24 15.13 5.91
C ARG A 32 9.77 13.70 5.65
N ALA A 33 9.44 13.38 4.40
CA ALA A 33 9.18 12.01 3.97
C ALA A 33 10.47 11.16 4.03
N MET A 34 11.63 11.70 3.65
CA MET A 34 12.92 10.99 3.69
C MET A 34 13.40 10.64 5.10
N THR A 35 13.11 11.45 6.13
CA THR A 35 13.48 11.14 7.53
C THR A 35 12.73 9.96 8.13
N ASN A 36 11.58 9.59 7.54
CA ASN A 36 10.76 8.46 7.96
C ASN A 36 10.61 7.44 6.83
N ALA A 37 11.46 7.47 5.80
CA ALA A 37 11.30 6.55 4.68
C ALA A 37 12.06 5.26 4.96
N ILE A 38 11.46 4.13 4.60
CA ILE A 38 12.08 2.82 4.65
C ILE A 38 11.76 2.07 3.37
N PHE A 39 12.75 1.40 2.79
CA PHE A 39 12.52 0.47 1.68
C PHE A 39 12.22 -0.90 2.26
N LEU A 40 11.07 -1.46 1.89
CA LEU A 40 10.65 -2.78 2.31
C LEU A 40 10.11 -3.55 1.11
N ASP A 41 10.27 -4.87 1.16
CA ASP A 41 9.53 -5.78 0.29
C ASP A 41 8.06 -5.82 0.78
N PRO A 42 7.07 -5.46 -0.06
CA PRO A 42 5.65 -5.64 0.25
C PRO A 42 5.31 -7.04 0.77
N SER A 43 5.99 -8.10 0.32
CA SER A 43 5.77 -9.47 0.78
C SER A 43 6.05 -9.68 2.27
N GLN A 44 6.95 -8.87 2.85
CA GLN A 44 7.36 -8.94 4.26
C GLN A 44 6.46 -8.11 5.18
N VAL A 45 5.59 -7.25 4.64
CA VAL A 45 4.74 -6.35 5.43
C VAL A 45 3.36 -6.94 5.65
N ARG A 46 2.97 -7.18 6.89
CA ARG A 46 1.69 -7.78 7.30
C ARG A 46 0.50 -6.81 7.17
N TYR A 47 -0.67 -7.38 6.93
CA TYR A 47 -1.95 -6.66 6.97
C TYR A 47 -2.44 -6.48 8.41
N THR A 48 -2.91 -5.27 8.74
CA THR A 48 -3.52 -5.00 10.06
C THR A 48 -4.94 -5.53 10.18
N GLN A 49 -5.66 -5.67 9.07
CA GLN A 49 -7.07 -6.07 9.03
C GLN A 49 -7.23 -7.39 8.27
N GLU A 50 -8.25 -8.17 8.60
CA GLU A 50 -8.59 -9.40 7.88
C GLU A 50 -9.40 -9.16 6.61
N ASN A 51 -10.20 -8.09 6.59
CA ASN A 51 -11.08 -7.77 5.49
C ASN A 51 -10.69 -6.41 4.91
N ILE A 52 -10.57 -6.34 3.59
CA ILE A 52 -10.35 -5.10 2.84
C ILE A 52 -11.44 -4.88 1.82
N PHE A 53 -11.81 -3.63 1.59
CA PHE A 53 -12.77 -3.31 0.53
C PHE A 53 -12.15 -3.47 -0.86
N ASP A 54 -12.96 -3.90 -1.82
CA ASP A 54 -12.64 -4.03 -3.25
C ASP A 54 -12.36 -2.69 -3.96
N LYS A 55 -12.65 -1.57 -3.29
CA LYS A 55 -12.46 -0.22 -3.82
C LYS A 55 -11.69 0.66 -2.85
N PHE A 56 -10.95 1.61 -3.41
CA PHE A 56 -10.35 2.72 -2.67
C PHE A 56 -11.40 3.72 -2.16
N THR A 57 -10.97 4.71 -1.39
CA THR A 57 -11.85 5.75 -0.85
C THR A 57 -12.45 6.61 -1.98
N ASN A 58 -11.70 6.84 -3.06
CA ASN A 58 -12.12 7.51 -4.29
C ASN A 58 -12.94 6.61 -5.26
N ASN A 59 -13.40 5.44 -4.78
CA ASN A 59 -14.22 4.48 -5.54
C ASN A 59 -13.52 3.77 -6.71
N ILE A 60 -12.21 3.97 -6.90
CA ILE A 60 -11.44 3.21 -7.87
C ILE A 60 -11.29 1.76 -7.39
N PRO A 61 -11.58 0.74 -8.21
CA PRO A 61 -11.36 -0.66 -7.87
C PRO A 61 -9.89 -0.98 -7.67
N ILE A 62 -9.57 -1.75 -6.62
CA ILE A 62 -8.17 -2.15 -6.35
C ILE A 62 -7.60 -3.04 -7.47
N LYS A 63 -8.48 -3.77 -8.17
CA LYS A 63 -8.10 -4.63 -9.30
C LYS A 63 -7.72 -3.84 -10.54
N ASP A 64 -8.36 -2.69 -10.77
CA ASP A 64 -8.04 -1.82 -11.90
C ASP A 64 -6.66 -1.21 -11.70
N THR A 65 -6.36 -0.73 -10.49
CA THR A 65 -5.00 -0.24 -10.16
C THR A 65 -3.94 -1.33 -10.26
N LEU A 66 -4.26 -2.58 -9.89
CA LEU A 66 -3.37 -3.72 -10.12
C LEU A 66 -3.11 -3.94 -11.61
N HIS A 67 -4.17 -3.92 -12.42
CA HIS A 67 -4.06 -4.05 -13.87
C HIS A 67 -3.18 -2.93 -14.44
N ASP A 68 -3.40 -1.68 -14.04
CA ASP A 68 -2.61 -0.55 -14.54
C ASP A 68 -1.12 -0.67 -14.22
N ILE A 69 -0.77 -1.20 -13.03
CA ILE A 69 0.62 -1.47 -12.67
C ILE A 69 1.20 -2.63 -13.50
N LEU A 70 0.48 -3.73 -13.63
CA LEU A 70 0.94 -4.90 -14.39
C LEU A 70 1.16 -4.58 -15.89
N HIS A 71 0.38 -3.66 -16.44
CA HIS A 71 0.48 -3.21 -17.83
C HIS A 71 1.37 -1.97 -18.02
N GLY A 72 1.92 -1.41 -16.94
CA GLY A 72 2.82 -0.25 -17.00
C GLY A 72 2.11 1.07 -17.32
N PHE A 73 0.79 1.16 -17.15
CA PHE A 73 0.03 2.42 -17.23
C PHE A 73 0.22 3.28 -15.98
N LEU A 74 0.64 2.67 -14.87
CA LEU A 74 0.91 3.32 -13.59
C LEU A 74 2.19 2.75 -12.98
N ASP A 75 3.12 3.59 -12.55
CA ASP A 75 4.28 3.14 -11.79
C ASP A 75 3.87 2.84 -10.33
N ALA A 76 4.42 1.78 -9.75
CA ALA A 76 4.23 1.46 -8.34
C ALA A 76 4.70 2.61 -7.43
N ASP A 77 5.77 3.33 -7.81
CA ASP A 77 6.31 4.47 -7.07
C ASP A 77 5.42 5.72 -7.15
N ASP A 78 4.50 5.78 -8.10
CA ASP A 78 3.51 6.87 -8.21
C ASP A 78 2.33 6.70 -7.24
N LEU A 79 2.15 5.50 -6.66
CA LEU A 79 1.17 5.30 -5.60
C LEU A 79 1.57 6.08 -4.34
N PRO A 80 0.59 6.57 -3.56
CA PRO A 80 0.88 7.14 -2.25
C PRO A 80 1.70 6.16 -1.39
N PRO A 81 2.76 6.61 -0.67
CA PRO A 81 3.61 5.74 0.14
C PRO A 81 2.81 4.97 1.19
N ILE A 82 3.07 3.67 1.34
CA ILE A 82 2.43 2.84 2.37
C ILE A 82 2.94 3.28 3.74
N ARG A 83 2.04 3.55 4.68
CA ARG A 83 2.40 3.78 6.07
C ARG A 83 2.55 2.44 6.79
N VAL A 84 3.75 2.16 7.28
CA VAL A 84 4.10 0.93 8.01
C VAL A 84 4.44 1.22 9.46
N TRP A 85 4.15 0.26 10.33
CA TRP A 85 4.42 0.33 11.76
C TRP A 85 5.13 -0.95 12.20
N LEU A 86 6.23 -0.84 12.94
CA LEU A 86 6.94 -1.98 13.50
C LEU A 86 6.30 -2.37 14.83
N HIS A 87 5.80 -3.59 14.94
CA HIS A 87 5.19 -4.12 16.16
C HIS A 87 5.64 -5.56 16.37
N GLU A 88 6.16 -5.86 17.56
CA GLU A 88 6.62 -7.20 17.94
C GLU A 88 7.63 -7.82 16.95
N GLY A 89 8.48 -6.99 16.34
CA GLY A 89 9.51 -7.44 15.38
C GLY A 89 9.03 -7.57 13.93
N GLU A 90 7.74 -7.36 13.68
CA GLU A 90 7.12 -7.50 12.36
C GLU A 90 6.57 -6.16 11.84
N TRP A 91 6.63 -5.95 10.53
CA TRP A 91 6.09 -4.74 9.91
C TRP A 91 4.62 -4.92 9.58
N TYR A 92 3.79 -3.95 9.96
CA TYR A 92 2.37 -3.94 9.68
C TYR A 92 1.96 -2.71 8.88
N SER A 93 1.07 -2.90 7.91
CA SER A 93 0.55 -1.81 7.07
C SER A 93 -0.72 -1.20 7.63
N LEU A 94 -0.81 0.13 7.66
CA LEU A 94 -2.05 0.86 7.91
C LEU A 94 -2.92 1.01 6.64
N ASP A 95 -2.33 0.72 5.48
CA ASP A 95 -2.88 0.97 4.15
C ASP A 95 -3.04 -0.35 3.37
N ASN A 96 -3.79 -1.29 3.95
CA ASN A 96 -3.93 -2.68 3.50
C ASN A 96 -4.31 -2.84 2.02
N ARG A 97 -5.18 -1.97 1.47
CA ARG A 97 -5.57 -2.03 0.04
C ARG A 97 -4.39 -1.78 -0.90
N ARG A 98 -3.51 -0.82 -0.59
CA ARG A 98 -2.32 -0.52 -1.40
C ARG A 98 -1.28 -1.63 -1.29
N LEU A 99 -1.07 -2.15 -0.08
CA LEU A 99 -0.22 -3.32 0.15
C LEU A 99 -0.68 -4.52 -0.66
N TRP A 100 -1.99 -4.77 -0.73
CA TRP A 100 -2.57 -5.85 -1.53
C TRP A 100 -2.24 -5.72 -3.02
N VAL A 101 -2.42 -4.52 -3.58
CA VAL A 101 -2.09 -4.25 -4.99
C VAL A 101 -0.61 -4.52 -5.26
N LEU A 102 0.29 -3.96 -4.43
CA LEU A 102 1.74 -4.07 -4.63
C LEU A 102 2.26 -5.51 -4.48
N ARG A 103 1.76 -6.25 -3.48
CA ARG A 103 2.07 -7.69 -3.35
C ARG A 103 1.62 -8.48 -4.56
N ARG A 104 0.42 -8.20 -5.09
CA ARG A 104 -0.13 -8.92 -6.24
C ARG A 104 0.53 -8.54 -7.57
N ALA A 105 1.06 -7.33 -7.66
CA ALA A 105 1.86 -6.86 -8.77
C ALA A 105 3.28 -7.45 -8.79
N GLY A 106 3.72 -8.12 -7.72
CA GLY A 106 5.06 -8.71 -7.63
C GLY A 106 6.15 -7.66 -7.41
N VAL A 107 5.83 -6.53 -6.77
CA VAL A 107 6.82 -5.53 -6.40
C VAL A 107 7.68 -6.07 -5.26
N GLU A 108 9.00 -6.12 -5.45
CA GLU A 108 9.95 -6.72 -4.49
C GLU A 108 10.56 -5.68 -3.52
N CYS A 109 10.50 -4.40 -3.85
CA CYS A 109 11.04 -3.33 -3.01
C CYS A 109 10.37 -2.00 -3.37
N ILE A 110 9.85 -1.29 -2.37
CA ILE A 110 9.21 0.02 -2.56
C ILE A 110 9.44 0.92 -1.35
N LEU A 111 9.44 2.23 -1.58
CA LEU A 111 9.53 3.23 -0.54
C LEU A 111 8.22 3.28 0.30
N MET A 112 8.37 3.14 1.61
CA MET A 112 7.28 3.19 2.58
C MET A 112 7.56 4.26 3.66
N GLU A 113 6.51 4.77 4.28
CA GLU A 113 6.58 5.70 5.40
C GLU A 113 6.58 4.92 6.73
N ASN A 114 7.69 4.94 7.45
CA ASN A 114 7.83 4.47 8.81
C ASN A 114 7.03 5.36 9.77
N GLY A 115 5.93 4.82 10.27
CA GLY A 115 5.01 5.49 11.17
C GLY A 115 5.54 5.71 12.59
N MET A 116 6.64 5.07 13.00
CA MET A 116 7.18 5.14 14.38
C MET A 116 7.44 6.58 14.86
N ASN A 117 7.74 7.49 13.94
CA ASN A 117 7.99 8.91 14.23
C ASN A 117 6.71 9.78 14.20
N ARG A 118 5.53 9.17 14.12
CA ARG A 118 4.20 9.81 14.17
C ARG A 118 3.34 9.17 15.26
N PRO A 119 3.34 9.72 16.49
CA PRO A 119 2.54 9.19 17.60
C PRO A 119 1.04 9.08 17.29
N THR A 120 0.50 9.95 16.43
CA THR A 120 -0.90 9.92 15.99
C THR A 120 -1.28 8.64 15.24
N LEU A 121 -0.31 7.97 14.62
CA LEU A 121 -0.55 6.71 13.92
C LEU A 121 -0.69 5.52 14.88
N TYR A 122 -0.20 5.61 16.12
CA TYR A 122 -0.33 4.53 17.09
C TYR A 122 -1.80 4.24 17.44
N THR A 123 -2.62 5.29 17.58
CA THR A 123 -4.06 5.13 17.84
C THR A 123 -4.75 4.44 16.66
N GLU A 124 -4.43 4.84 15.42
CA GLU A 124 -4.95 4.21 14.21
C GLU A 124 -4.49 2.74 14.11
N PHE A 125 -3.21 2.47 14.40
CA PHE A 125 -2.64 1.13 14.42
C PHE A 125 -3.35 0.23 15.42
N SER A 126 -3.48 0.69 16.67
CA SER A 126 -4.10 -0.08 17.75
C SER A 126 -5.58 -0.40 17.46
N GLN A 127 -6.28 0.50 16.77
CA GLN A 127 -7.67 0.28 16.36
C GLN A 127 -7.78 -0.70 15.18
N LYS A 128 -6.84 -0.66 14.24
CA LYS A 128 -6.87 -1.47 13.02
C LYS A 128 -6.28 -2.85 13.18
N ASN A 129 -5.26 -3.02 14.03
CA ASN A 129 -4.55 -4.28 14.23
C ASN A 129 -5.41 -5.27 15.03
N ARG A 130 -6.43 -5.82 14.38
CA ARG A 130 -7.38 -6.79 14.96
C ARG A 130 -7.31 -8.13 14.22
N ASN A 131 -6.18 -8.43 13.61
CA ASN A 131 -6.06 -9.61 12.74
C ASN A 131 -5.73 -10.87 13.55
N SER A 132 -6.63 -11.85 13.53
CA SER A 132 -6.42 -13.17 14.15
C SER A 132 -5.53 -14.10 13.30
N ARG A 133 -5.37 -13.80 12.00
CA ARG A 133 -4.59 -14.58 11.01
C ARG A 133 -3.15 -14.09 10.80
N GLN A 134 -2.56 -13.48 11.82
CA GLN A 134 -1.18 -12.96 11.79
C GLN A 134 -0.86 -11.97 10.65
N GLY A 135 -1.86 -11.42 9.93
CA GLY A 135 -1.59 -10.43 8.88
C GLY A 135 -1.02 -10.95 7.57
N LEU A 136 -1.06 -12.25 7.29
CA LEU A 136 -0.48 -12.78 6.05
C LEU A 136 -1.41 -12.66 4.84
N GLU A 137 -2.72 -12.75 5.07
CA GLU A 137 -3.75 -12.71 4.03
C GLU A 137 -4.92 -11.81 4.40
N VAL A 138 -5.71 -11.44 3.39
CA VAL A 138 -6.91 -10.62 3.51
C VAL A 138 -8.02 -11.11 2.61
N ASN A 139 -9.26 -11.03 3.07
CA ASN A 139 -10.44 -11.25 2.25
C ASN A 139 -10.87 -9.92 1.61
N ILE A 140 -11.21 -9.96 0.32
CA ILE A 140 -11.76 -8.80 -0.38
C ILE A 140 -13.28 -8.82 -0.22
N VAL A 141 -13.84 -7.76 0.33
CA VAL A 141 -15.29 -7.57 0.49
C VAL A 141 -15.80 -6.46 -0.42
N PRO A 142 -16.97 -6.59 -1.08
CA PRO A 142 -17.50 -5.52 -1.90
C PRO A 142 -17.91 -4.33 -1.03
N LYS A 143 -17.44 -3.12 -1.36
CA LYS A 143 -17.74 -1.90 -0.60
C LYS A 143 -19.25 -1.57 -0.53
N TYR A 144 -20.02 -2.04 -1.52
CA TYR A 144 -21.46 -1.77 -1.66
C TYR A 144 -22.31 -3.04 -1.67
N ALA A 145 -21.82 -4.16 -1.14
CA ALA A 145 -22.64 -5.36 -0.98
C ALA A 145 -23.86 -5.03 -0.10
N GLY A 146 -25.06 -4.98 -0.72
CA GLY A 146 -26.33 -4.67 -0.04
C GLY A 146 -27.08 -3.43 -0.55
N LEU A 147 -26.46 -2.56 -1.36
CA LEU A 147 -27.14 -1.35 -1.89
C LEU A 147 -28.06 -1.60 -3.10
N CYS A 148 -28.08 -2.82 -3.65
CA CYS A 148 -28.86 -3.14 -4.85
C CYS A 148 -30.22 -3.82 -4.59
N LEU A 149 -30.66 -3.98 -3.34
CA LEU A 149 -31.94 -4.67 -3.02
C LEU A 149 -33.14 -3.72 -2.80
N GLY A 150 -32.97 -2.40 -2.93
CA GLY A 150 -34.04 -1.42 -2.65
C GLY A 150 -34.45 -0.50 -3.80
N ALA A 151 -33.80 -0.56 -4.97
CA ALA A 151 -33.98 0.45 -6.02
C ALA A 151 -34.68 -0.05 -7.30
N LEU A 152 -35.29 -1.25 -7.28
CA LEU A 152 -35.97 -1.81 -8.45
C LEU A 152 -37.50 -1.95 -8.30
N SER A 153 -38.10 -1.54 -7.18
CA SER A 153 -39.56 -1.64 -6.96
C SER A 153 -40.34 -0.33 -7.17
N ALA A 154 -39.73 0.71 -7.75
CA ALA A 154 -40.35 2.03 -7.90
C ALA A 154 -40.41 2.54 -9.35
N ALA A 155 -40.25 1.67 -10.35
CA ALA A 155 -40.32 2.05 -11.77
C ALA A 155 -41.35 1.25 -12.59
N LEU A 156 -42.19 0.47 -11.93
CA LEU A 156 -43.35 -0.21 -12.52
C LEU A 156 -44.47 -0.16 -11.49
N ASP A 157 -45.20 0.97 -11.46
CA ASP A 157 -46.64 1.10 -11.17
C ASP A 157 -47.05 2.58 -11.15
#